data_AF-A0A4R4F2Y7-F1
#
_entry.id   AF-A0A4R4F2Y7-F1
#
_cell.length_a   1.000
_cell.length_b   1.000
_cell.length_c   1.000
_cell.angle_alpha   90.00
_cell.angle_beta   90.00
_cell.angle_gamma   90.00
#
_symmetry.space_group_name_H-M   'P 1'
#
loop_
_entity.id
_entity.type
_entity.pdbx_description
1 polymer ?
#
loop_
_entity_poly.entity_id
_entity_poly.type
_entity_poly.pdbx_seq_one_letter_code
_entity_poly.pdbx_strand_id
1 'polypeptide(L)'
;MTRRIEQVRLYAPSLAQVALAAPGYYFLTTDTPAVMRWLAERMRAQGVDLRLGSAFTGARRIAQPDALHCFISKRYAPGYIGWIAQSPAGIQAGLALRHDPARARVPDIDGFLLRVGQAGGLPRHLRPGHTRAGLIPCSGPVFDMARDGAILVGDAAGIVSPLTAGGIHSAWEHGWAVGRALAAHLRDGGPAPEPAAIDAAPRFRTKRALRWAYDRLQFDWPFDLLLHSPPLRWAAERVYFHAGRR
;
A
#
# COMPACT_ATOMS: atom_id res chain seq x y z
N MET A 1 2.56 -7.77 -16.84
CA MET A 1 2.37 -6.55 -16.02
C MET A 1 2.09 -6.86 -14.55
N THR A 2 1.35 -7.93 -14.25
CA THR A 2 1.05 -8.33 -12.88
C THR A 2 1.63 -9.72 -12.58
N ARG A 3 1.83 -10.03 -11.31
CA ARG A 3 2.12 -11.39 -10.80
C ARG A 3 1.20 -11.67 -9.61
N ARG A 4 0.58 -12.85 -9.63
CA ARG A 4 -0.33 -13.33 -8.58
C ARG A 4 0.45 -13.80 -7.35
N ILE A 5 -0.04 -13.42 -6.17
CA ILE A 5 0.50 -13.73 -4.85
C ILE A 5 -0.65 -14.35 -4.05
N GLU A 6 -0.54 -15.64 -3.76
CA GLU A 6 -1.62 -16.39 -3.09
C GLU A 6 -1.48 -16.43 -1.56
N GLN A 7 -0.30 -16.06 -1.05
CA GLN A 7 0.03 -16.16 0.37
C GLN A 7 0.72 -14.90 0.89
N VAL A 8 0.41 -14.54 2.13
CA VAL A 8 1.08 -13.47 2.89
C VAL A 8 1.83 -14.13 4.05
N ARG A 9 3.12 -13.82 4.23
CA ARG A 9 3.89 -14.29 5.39
C ARG A 9 4.09 -13.16 6.38
N LEU A 10 3.64 -13.38 7.61
CA LEU A 10 3.77 -12.44 8.71
C LEU A 10 4.92 -12.89 9.61
N TYR A 11 5.92 -12.03 9.81
CA TYR A 11 7.07 -12.28 10.68
C TYR A 11 6.95 -11.49 11.99
N ALA A 12 7.15 -12.14 13.13
CA ALA A 12 7.27 -11.48 14.43
C ALA A 12 8.70 -10.89 14.66
N PRO A 13 8.91 -10.02 15.66
CA PRO A 13 10.22 -9.44 15.96
C PRO A 13 11.36 -10.46 16.18
N SER A 14 11.04 -11.64 16.71
CA SER A 14 11.93 -12.80 16.87
C SER A 14 12.30 -13.51 15.55
N LEU A 15 11.69 -13.09 14.43
CA LEU A 15 11.74 -13.72 13.10
C LEU A 15 10.98 -15.05 12.98
N ALA A 16 10.21 -15.44 14.01
CA ALA A 16 9.18 -16.46 13.83
C ALA A 16 8.19 -16.01 12.74
N GLN A 17 7.66 -16.95 11.95
CA GLN A 17 6.77 -16.63 10.83
C GLN A 17 5.51 -17.48 10.79
N VAL A 18 4.44 -16.90 10.24
CA VAL A 18 3.22 -17.62 9.89
C VAL A 18 2.80 -17.29 8.47
N ALA A 19 2.42 -18.32 7.70
CA ALA A 19 1.83 -18.16 6.38
C ALA A 19 0.31 -18.03 6.49
N LEU A 20 -0.24 -17.02 5.82
CA LEU A 20 -1.66 -16.70 5.76
C LEU A 20 -2.13 -16.85 4.31
N ALA A 21 -3.28 -17.48 4.11
CA ALA A 21 -3.92 -17.64 2.81
C ALA A 21 -5.44 -17.67 2.99
N ALA A 22 -6.18 -17.09 2.05
CA ALA A 22 -7.64 -17.13 2.06
C ALA A 22 -8.14 -17.71 0.72
N PRO A 23 -8.93 -18.80 0.72
CA PRO A 23 -9.47 -19.38 -0.52
C PRO A 23 -10.24 -18.34 -1.33
N GLY A 24 -9.91 -18.22 -2.62
CA GLY A 24 -10.57 -17.27 -3.54
C GLY A 24 -10.04 -15.84 -3.49
N TYR A 25 -9.02 -15.54 -2.67
CA TYR A 25 -8.40 -14.22 -2.60
C TYR A 25 -6.91 -14.31 -2.96
N TYR A 26 -6.43 -13.38 -3.78
CA TYR A 26 -5.01 -13.26 -4.13
C TYR A 26 -4.63 -11.78 -4.26
N PHE A 27 -3.37 -11.47 -3.97
CA PHE A 27 -2.80 -10.16 -4.28
C PHE A 27 -2.18 -10.18 -5.66
N LEU A 28 -2.11 -9.01 -6.29
CA LEU A 28 -1.31 -8.80 -7.49
C LEU A 28 -0.15 -7.88 -7.13
N THR A 29 1.07 -8.35 -7.35
CA THR A 29 2.21 -7.44 -7.48
C THR A 29 2.24 -6.92 -8.91
N THR A 30 2.56 -5.66 -9.07
CA THR A 30 2.52 -4.97 -10.36
C THR A 30 3.89 -4.44 -10.73
N ASP A 31 4.23 -4.53 -12.01
CA ASP A 31 5.20 -3.64 -12.63
C ASP A 31 4.53 -2.27 -12.77
N THR A 32 4.57 -1.49 -11.68
CA THR A 32 3.95 -0.16 -11.63
C THR A 32 4.39 0.71 -12.80
N PRO A 33 5.67 0.80 -13.19
CA PRO A 33 6.08 1.51 -14.41
C PRO A 33 5.37 1.03 -15.68
N ALA A 34 5.28 -0.28 -15.92
CA ALA A 34 4.57 -0.79 -17.10
C ALA A 34 3.07 -0.49 -17.04
N VAL A 35 2.41 -0.65 -15.89
CA VAL A 35 0.99 -0.29 -15.72
C VAL A 35 0.76 1.20 -15.96
N MET A 36 1.63 2.07 -15.43
CA MET A 36 1.53 3.52 -15.64
C MET A 36 1.79 3.91 -17.10
N ARG A 37 2.73 3.25 -17.78
CA ARG A 37 2.94 3.43 -19.24
C ARG A 37 1.71 3.01 -20.04
N TRP A 38 1.13 1.85 -19.73
CA TRP A 38 -0.09 1.37 -20.38
C TRP A 38 -1.29 2.30 -20.13
N LEU A 39 -1.48 2.76 -18.89
CA LEU A 39 -2.50 3.77 -18.58
C LEU A 39 -2.26 5.06 -19.37
N ALA A 40 -1.02 5.53 -19.43
CA ALA A 40 -0.67 6.71 -20.21
C ALA A 40 -0.93 6.53 -21.72
N GLU A 41 -0.66 5.35 -22.28
CA GLU A 41 -0.99 5.00 -23.67
C GLU A 41 -2.50 5.01 -23.90
N ARG A 42 -3.30 4.43 -22.98
CA ARG A 42 -4.77 4.46 -23.06
C ARG A 42 -5.33 5.88 -23.01
N MET A 43 -4.77 6.72 -22.15
CA MET A 43 -5.18 8.13 -22.04
C MET A 43 -4.83 8.91 -23.33
N ARG A 44 -3.62 8.74 -23.87
CA ARG A 44 -3.23 9.36 -25.15
C ARG A 44 -4.10 8.90 -26.32
N ALA A 45 -4.45 7.62 -26.38
CA ALA A 45 -5.36 7.09 -27.39
C ALA A 45 -6.78 7.69 -27.32
N GLN A 46 -7.14 8.32 -26.20
CA GLN A 46 -8.40 9.06 -26.01
C GLN A 46 -8.21 10.58 -26.11
N GLY A 47 -7.08 11.05 -26.64
CA GLY A 47 -6.79 12.46 -26.87
C GLY A 47 -6.25 13.24 -25.66
N VAL A 48 -5.86 12.56 -24.58
CA VAL A 48 -5.31 13.22 -23.37
C VAL A 48 -3.82 13.52 -23.54
N ASP A 49 -3.42 14.78 -23.40
CA ASP A 49 -2.00 15.18 -23.35
C ASP A 49 -1.37 14.84 -21.99
N LEU A 50 -0.17 14.27 -21.99
CA LEU A 50 0.53 13.77 -20.79
C LEU A 50 1.99 14.19 -20.76
N ARG A 51 2.37 14.93 -19.70
CA ARG A 51 3.76 15.35 -19.40
C ARG A 51 4.37 14.46 -18.31
N LEU A 52 5.49 13.77 -18.61
CA LEU A 52 6.09 12.73 -17.74
C LEU A 52 7.58 12.97 -17.45
N GLY A 53 8.08 12.39 -16.34
CA GLY A 53 9.50 12.27 -15.96
C GLY A 53 9.92 10.82 -15.60
N SER A 54 11.21 10.50 -15.67
CA SER A 54 11.78 9.13 -15.87
C SER A 54 12.18 8.36 -14.60
N ALA A 55 12.25 7.00 -14.65
CA ALA A 55 13.15 6.17 -13.79
C ALA A 55 13.27 4.65 -14.14
N PHE A 56 14.35 3.98 -13.63
CA PHE A 56 14.96 2.68 -14.02
C PHE A 56 15.16 1.61 -12.89
N THR A 57 15.66 0.39 -13.24
CA THR A 57 15.56 -0.93 -12.56
C THR A 57 16.91 -1.60 -12.19
N GLY A 58 16.95 -2.64 -11.31
CA GLY A 58 18.23 -3.27 -10.91
C GLY A 58 18.28 -4.49 -9.96
N ALA A 59 17.29 -5.39 -9.88
CA ALA A 59 17.45 -6.68 -9.17
C ALA A 59 16.62 -7.78 -9.84
N ARG A 60 16.96 -9.08 -9.72
CA ARG A 60 16.31 -10.14 -10.54
C ARG A 60 15.46 -11.17 -9.78
N ARG A 61 15.81 -11.64 -8.56
CA ARG A 61 14.97 -12.63 -7.85
C ARG A 61 15.24 -12.76 -6.33
N ILE A 62 14.19 -12.92 -5.50
CA ILE A 62 14.25 -13.38 -4.08
C ILE A 62 13.86 -14.86 -3.90
N ALA A 63 14.26 -15.47 -2.78
CA ALA A 63 14.07 -16.90 -2.48
C ALA A 63 12.59 -17.35 -2.49
N GLN A 64 11.67 -16.51 -2.01
CA GLN A 64 10.23 -16.77 -2.03
C GLN A 64 9.51 -15.67 -2.83
N PRO A 65 9.51 -15.78 -4.17
CA PRO A 65 9.03 -14.71 -5.04
C PRO A 65 7.50 -14.61 -5.13
N ASP A 66 6.77 -15.57 -4.57
CA ASP A 66 5.30 -15.64 -4.62
C ASP A 66 4.63 -15.14 -3.33
N ALA A 67 5.38 -14.42 -2.48
CA ALA A 67 4.88 -13.85 -1.23
C ALA A 67 5.22 -12.35 -1.10
N LEU A 68 4.32 -11.60 -0.46
CA LEU A 68 4.62 -10.29 0.12
C LEU A 68 5.15 -10.51 1.55
N HIS A 69 6.38 -10.08 1.81
CA HIS A 69 7.03 -10.22 3.11
C HIS A 69 6.84 -8.93 3.89
N CYS A 70 6.03 -8.94 4.95
CA CYS A 70 5.76 -7.78 5.80
C CYS A 70 6.48 -7.93 7.15
N PHE A 71 7.22 -6.88 7.55
CA PHE A 71 8.03 -6.85 8.76
C PHE A 71 7.49 -5.79 9.72
N ILE A 72 7.04 -6.24 10.89
CA ILE A 72 6.65 -5.37 11.99
C ILE A 72 7.87 -5.18 12.89
N SER A 73 8.34 -3.94 13.05
CA SER A 73 9.49 -3.66 13.92
C SER A 73 9.44 -2.25 14.48
N LYS A 74 9.34 -2.10 15.81
CA LYS A 74 9.42 -0.79 16.47
C LYS A 74 10.78 -0.08 16.25
N ARG A 75 11.87 -0.86 16.15
CA ARG A 75 13.23 -0.34 15.94
C ARG A 75 13.38 0.36 14.59
N TYR A 76 12.92 -0.30 13.52
CA TYR A 76 13.12 0.14 12.14
C TYR A 76 11.89 0.87 11.55
N ALA A 77 10.67 0.45 11.90
CA ALA A 77 9.40 0.95 11.39
C ALA A 77 8.43 1.34 12.53
N PRO A 78 8.80 2.25 13.46
CA PRO A 78 7.89 2.67 14.53
C PRO A 78 6.60 3.28 13.94
N GLY A 79 5.45 2.81 14.45
CA GLY A 79 4.15 3.21 13.91
C GLY A 79 3.85 2.74 12.48
N TYR A 80 4.63 1.83 11.90
CA TYR A 80 4.37 1.31 10.54
C TYR A 80 4.99 -0.08 10.31
N ILE A 81 5.29 -0.44 9.05
CA ILE A 81 5.91 -1.71 8.62
C ILE A 81 7.02 -1.49 7.59
N GLY A 82 7.95 -2.45 7.51
CA GLY A 82 8.81 -2.65 6.34
C GLY A 82 8.26 -3.77 5.46
N TRP A 83 8.59 -3.79 4.17
CA TRP A 83 8.14 -4.84 3.25
C TRP A 83 9.20 -5.20 2.22
N ILE A 84 9.14 -6.44 1.74
CA ILE A 84 9.90 -6.92 0.58
C ILE A 84 8.93 -7.68 -0.34
N ALA A 85 8.95 -7.37 -1.63
CA ALA A 85 8.14 -8.01 -2.64
C ALA A 85 8.93 -8.27 -3.92
N GLN A 86 8.71 -9.43 -4.54
CA GLN A 86 9.14 -9.66 -5.91
C GLN A 86 8.17 -8.96 -6.87
N SER A 87 8.68 -8.04 -7.67
CA SER A 87 7.99 -7.46 -8.82
C SER A 87 8.51 -8.07 -10.13
N PRO A 88 7.81 -7.90 -11.26
CA PRO A 88 8.31 -8.33 -12.57
C PRO A 88 9.62 -7.64 -12.99
N ALA A 89 9.86 -6.42 -12.52
CA ALA A 89 11.05 -5.61 -12.82
C ALA A 89 12.21 -5.84 -11.84
N GLY A 90 12.00 -6.66 -10.80
CA GLY A 90 12.99 -6.93 -9.77
C GLY A 90 12.42 -6.95 -8.36
N ILE A 91 13.29 -6.72 -7.39
CA ILE A 91 12.91 -6.78 -5.97
C ILE A 91 12.63 -5.37 -5.49
N GLN A 92 11.48 -5.18 -4.85
CA GLN A 92 11.14 -3.94 -4.17
C GLN A 92 11.20 -4.18 -2.68
N ALA A 93 12.02 -3.41 -1.99
CA ALA A 93 12.04 -3.37 -0.54
C ALA A 93 11.75 -1.94 -0.10
N GLY A 94 10.93 -1.80 0.93
CA GLY A 94 10.55 -0.51 1.46
C GLY A 94 10.49 -0.53 2.97
N LEU A 95 10.72 0.64 3.55
CA LEU A 95 10.62 0.89 4.97
C LEU A 95 9.87 2.19 5.15
N ALA A 96 8.81 2.16 5.93
CA ALA A 96 8.12 3.36 6.35
C ALA A 96 8.00 3.40 7.87
N LEU A 97 7.85 4.61 8.40
CA LEU A 97 7.61 4.89 9.80
C LEU A 97 6.64 6.06 9.90
N ARG A 98 6.03 6.24 11.08
CA ARG A 98 5.19 7.40 11.33
C ARG A 98 6.04 8.67 11.22
N HIS A 99 5.59 9.59 10.37
CA HIS A 99 6.21 10.91 10.26
C HIS A 99 5.75 11.80 11.43
N ASP A 100 6.71 12.35 12.15
CA ASP A 100 6.51 13.39 13.15
C ASP A 100 7.24 14.65 12.65
N PRO A 101 6.53 15.73 12.28
CA PRO A 101 7.15 16.95 11.80
C PRO A 101 8.13 17.58 12.81
N ALA A 102 7.88 17.41 14.12
CA ALA A 102 8.74 17.94 15.18
C ALA A 102 9.99 17.06 15.42
N ARG A 103 9.95 15.80 14.99
CA ARG A 103 11.04 14.81 15.16
C ARG A 103 11.19 13.98 13.90
N ALA A 104 11.48 14.65 12.78
CA ALA A 104 11.63 14.01 11.49
C ALA A 104 12.77 12.97 11.54
N ARG A 105 12.41 11.68 11.41
CA ARG A 105 13.35 10.57 11.37
C ARG A 105 13.41 10.00 9.97
N VAL A 106 14.63 9.86 9.44
CA VAL A 106 14.87 9.16 8.18
C VAL A 106 14.81 7.65 8.44
N PRO A 107 14.06 6.87 7.63
CA PRO A 107 14.04 5.41 7.75
C PRO A 107 15.45 4.83 7.53
N ASP A 108 15.92 4.01 8.47
CA ASP A 108 17.17 3.26 8.35
C ASP A 108 16.98 2.02 7.46
N ILE A 109 16.88 2.27 6.14
CA ILE A 109 16.66 1.22 5.14
C ILE A 109 17.86 0.27 5.06
N ASP A 110 19.08 0.76 5.21
CA ASP A 110 20.29 -0.06 5.13
C ASP A 110 20.39 -1.02 6.32
N GLY A 111 20.18 -0.53 7.54
CA GLY A 111 20.14 -1.37 8.74
C GLY A 111 18.96 -2.34 8.75
N PHE A 112 17.81 -1.94 8.20
CA PHE A 112 16.68 -2.84 8.00
C PHE A 112 17.04 -3.96 7.02
N LEU A 113 17.54 -3.65 5.82
CA LEU A 113 17.90 -4.65 4.82
C LEU A 113 19.02 -5.58 5.30
N LEU A 114 19.99 -5.08 6.06
CA LEU A 114 21.04 -5.90 6.65
C LEU A 114 20.48 -6.94 7.62
N ARG A 115 19.43 -6.58 8.38
CA ARG A 115 18.78 -7.47 9.36
C ARG A 115 17.75 -8.42 8.74
N VAL A 116 16.84 -7.87 7.93
CA VAL A 116 15.68 -8.63 7.40
C VAL A 116 15.94 -9.22 6.03
N GLY A 117 16.98 -8.78 5.34
CA GLY A 117 17.27 -9.21 3.98
C GLY A 117 17.45 -10.72 3.89
N GLN A 118 18.17 -11.33 4.83
CA GLN A 118 18.33 -12.79 4.86
C GLN A 118 17.00 -13.51 5.13
N ALA A 119 16.16 -12.99 6.04
CA ALA A 119 14.84 -13.56 6.33
C ALA A 119 13.90 -13.47 5.11
N GLY A 120 13.96 -12.39 4.34
CA GLY A 120 13.22 -12.21 3.08
C GLY A 120 13.89 -12.84 1.84
N GLY A 121 15.04 -13.50 1.99
CA GLY A 121 15.77 -14.15 0.89
C GLY A 121 16.45 -13.19 -0.09
N LEU A 122 16.82 -11.98 0.35
CA LEU A 122 17.68 -11.04 -0.38
C LEU A 122 19.15 -11.51 -0.33
N PRO A 123 19.90 -11.42 -1.45
CA PRO A 123 21.35 -11.69 -1.45
C PRO A 123 22.10 -10.76 -0.48
N ARG A 124 23.05 -11.32 0.31
CA ARG A 124 23.78 -10.61 1.38
C ARG A 124 24.53 -9.34 0.95
N HIS A 125 24.80 -9.17 -0.34
CA HIS A 125 25.55 -8.02 -0.89
C HIS A 125 24.73 -7.24 -1.94
N LEU A 126 23.41 -7.40 -1.97
CA LEU A 126 22.59 -6.62 -2.89
C LEU A 126 22.61 -5.14 -2.46
N ARG A 127 23.29 -4.30 -3.24
CA ARG A 127 23.21 -2.85 -3.06
C ARG A 127 21.86 -2.34 -3.60
N PRO A 128 21.14 -1.48 -2.85
CA PRO A 128 19.95 -0.83 -3.37
C PRO A 128 20.29 -0.09 -4.68
N GLY A 129 19.56 -0.35 -5.76
CA GLY A 129 19.79 0.32 -7.03
C GLY A 129 19.41 1.81 -6.97
N HIS A 130 18.13 2.08 -6.70
CA HIS A 130 17.62 3.43 -6.50
C HIS A 130 16.73 3.49 -5.25
N THR A 131 17.00 4.44 -4.37
CA THR A 131 16.15 4.74 -3.22
C THR A 131 15.19 5.86 -3.60
N ARG A 132 13.89 5.65 -3.40
CA ARG A 132 12.87 6.70 -3.48
C ARG A 132 12.17 6.79 -2.13
N ALA A 133 11.82 8.00 -1.75
CA ALA A 133 11.07 8.28 -0.53
C ALA A 133 9.94 9.25 -0.86
N GLY A 134 8.84 9.13 -0.12
CA GLY A 134 7.66 9.98 -0.25
C GLY A 134 6.79 9.87 0.99
N LEU A 135 5.97 10.88 1.21
CA LEU A 135 4.97 10.86 2.28
C LEU A 135 3.76 10.02 1.84
N ILE A 136 3.21 9.26 2.78
CA ILE A 136 1.99 8.48 2.58
C ILE A 136 0.89 9.14 3.43
N PRO A 137 -0.19 9.67 2.83
CA PRO A 137 -1.25 10.33 3.57
C PRO A 137 -2.14 9.30 4.29
N CYS A 138 -1.88 9.06 5.58
CA CYS A 138 -2.66 8.10 6.38
C CYS A 138 -3.76 8.74 7.25
N SER A 139 -4.07 10.02 7.05
CA SER A 139 -5.08 10.75 7.85
C SER A 139 -6.54 10.43 7.45
N GLY A 140 -6.72 9.78 6.30
CA GLY A 140 -8.02 9.56 5.67
C GLY A 140 -8.40 10.70 4.72
N PRO A 141 -9.62 10.68 4.18
CA PRO A 141 -10.00 11.63 3.14
C PRO A 141 -9.99 13.09 3.62
N VAL A 142 -9.54 14.00 2.77
CA VAL A 142 -9.46 15.43 3.09
C VAL A 142 -10.85 16.07 3.17
N PHE A 143 -11.00 17.06 4.04
CA PHE A 143 -12.17 17.93 4.07
C PHE A 143 -12.21 18.78 2.81
N ASP A 144 -13.40 19.04 2.25
CA ASP A 144 -13.60 19.78 0.98
C ASP A 144 -12.86 19.18 -0.25
N MET A 145 -12.87 17.86 -0.42
CA MET A 145 -12.23 17.21 -1.56
C MET A 145 -12.84 17.54 -2.93
N ALA A 146 -14.03 18.17 -2.96
CA ALA A 146 -14.72 18.52 -4.18
C ALA A 146 -15.46 19.86 -3.99
N ARG A 147 -15.11 20.86 -4.79
CA ARG A 147 -15.77 22.18 -4.84
C ARG A 147 -15.46 22.89 -6.15
N ASP A 148 -16.34 23.79 -6.58
CA ASP A 148 -16.10 24.76 -7.65
C ASP A 148 -15.51 24.13 -8.94
N GLY A 149 -16.01 22.97 -9.37
CA GLY A 149 -15.52 22.28 -10.57
C GLY A 149 -14.14 21.61 -10.41
N ALA A 150 -13.61 21.55 -9.19
CA ALA A 150 -12.38 20.84 -8.85
C ALA A 150 -12.67 19.65 -7.93
N ILE A 151 -12.09 18.50 -8.24
CA ILE A 151 -12.23 17.26 -7.46
C ILE A 151 -10.83 16.67 -7.23
N LEU A 152 -10.47 16.49 -5.96
CA LEU A 152 -9.27 15.76 -5.56
C LEU A 152 -9.54 14.26 -5.65
N VAL A 153 -8.53 13.49 -6.08
CA VAL A 153 -8.61 12.02 -6.19
C VAL A 153 -7.34 11.35 -5.67
N GLY A 154 -7.45 10.05 -5.34
CA GLY A 154 -6.31 9.23 -4.90
C GLY A 154 -5.60 9.80 -3.67
N ASP A 155 -4.27 9.80 -3.71
CA ASP A 155 -3.44 10.29 -2.59
C ASP A 155 -3.72 11.77 -2.27
N ALA A 156 -4.00 12.61 -3.27
CA ALA A 156 -4.34 14.02 -3.07
C ALA A 156 -5.65 14.20 -2.29
N ALA A 157 -6.59 13.26 -2.44
CA ALA A 157 -7.82 13.23 -1.66
C ALA A 157 -7.67 12.48 -0.32
N GLY A 158 -6.50 11.93 0.01
CA GLY A 158 -6.30 11.10 1.20
C GLY A 158 -6.92 9.70 1.10
N ILE A 159 -7.12 9.18 -0.11
CA ILE A 159 -7.75 7.87 -0.38
C ILE A 159 -6.70 6.77 -0.29
N VAL A 160 -6.13 6.64 0.89
CA VAL A 160 -5.12 5.64 1.22
C VAL A 160 -5.52 4.95 2.51
N SER A 161 -5.36 3.62 2.54
CA SER A 161 -5.66 2.88 3.76
C SER A 161 -4.72 3.31 4.90
N PRO A 162 -5.25 3.79 6.05
CA PRO A 162 -4.42 4.27 7.15
C PRO A 162 -3.66 3.15 7.88
N LEU A 163 -4.05 1.89 7.65
CA LEU A 163 -3.51 0.72 8.33
C LEU A 163 -2.46 -0.01 7.48
N THR A 164 -2.65 -0.10 6.16
CA THR A 164 -1.76 -0.87 5.27
C THR A 164 -1.01 -0.01 4.25
N ALA A 165 -1.28 1.31 4.19
CA ALA A 165 -0.93 2.21 3.08
C ALA A 165 -1.28 1.72 1.68
N GLY A 166 -2.17 0.73 1.57
CA GLY A 166 -2.74 0.37 0.28
C GLY A 166 -3.63 1.50 -0.21
N GLY A 167 -3.20 2.22 -1.26
CA GLY A 167 -3.98 3.28 -1.91
C GLY A 167 -4.54 2.89 -3.28
N ILE A 168 -3.83 2.06 -4.05
CA ILE A 168 -4.11 1.83 -5.48
C ILE A 168 -5.56 1.37 -5.73
N HIS A 169 -6.05 0.36 -5.03
CA HIS A 169 -7.41 -0.15 -5.25
C HIS A 169 -8.48 0.89 -4.90
N SER A 170 -8.37 1.52 -3.72
CA SER A 170 -9.32 2.55 -3.29
C SER A 170 -9.26 3.80 -4.18
N ALA A 171 -8.06 4.20 -4.62
CA ALA A 171 -7.85 5.30 -5.56
C ALA A 171 -8.45 4.97 -6.93
N TRP A 172 -8.34 3.73 -7.40
CA TRP A 172 -8.95 3.26 -8.64
C TRP A 172 -10.48 3.30 -8.56
N GLU A 173 -11.07 2.70 -7.52
CA GLU A 173 -12.52 2.68 -7.33
C GLU A 173 -13.09 4.09 -7.23
N HIS A 174 -12.45 4.96 -6.45
CA HIS A 174 -12.87 6.35 -6.32
C HIS A 174 -12.69 7.12 -7.64
N GLY A 175 -11.54 7.01 -8.30
CA GLY A 175 -11.28 7.66 -9.58
C GLY A 175 -12.27 7.21 -10.67
N TRP A 176 -12.65 5.94 -10.66
CA TRP A 176 -13.68 5.40 -11.55
C TRP A 176 -15.06 6.00 -11.27
N ALA A 177 -15.46 6.11 -10.01
CA ALA A 177 -16.72 6.76 -9.63
C ALA A 177 -16.76 8.22 -10.06
N VAL A 178 -15.68 8.98 -9.79
CA VAL A 178 -15.53 10.38 -10.20
C VAL A 178 -15.57 10.53 -11.72
N GLY A 179 -14.82 9.70 -12.45
CA GLY A 179 -14.80 9.73 -13.91
C GLY A 179 -16.17 9.45 -14.54
N ARG A 180 -16.94 8.49 -13.98
CA ARG A 180 -18.31 8.23 -14.42
C ARG A 180 -19.23 9.42 -14.15
N ALA A 181 -19.15 10.02 -12.97
CA ALA A 181 -19.95 11.18 -12.61
C ALA A 181 -19.64 12.39 -13.52
N LEU A 182 -18.36 12.65 -13.78
CA LEU A 182 -17.91 13.69 -14.71
C LEU A 182 -18.43 13.45 -16.13
N ALA A 183 -18.33 12.21 -16.64
CA ALA A 183 -18.82 11.87 -17.96
C ALA A 183 -20.34 12.10 -18.08
N ALA A 184 -21.11 11.65 -17.09
CA ALA A 184 -22.56 11.85 -17.06
C ALA A 184 -22.93 13.35 -17.01
N HIS A 185 -22.23 14.14 -16.20
CA HIS A 185 -22.46 15.58 -16.11
C HIS A 185 -22.14 16.30 -17.43
N LEU A 186 -20.96 16.05 -18.00
CA LEU A 186 -20.46 16.78 -19.17
C LEU A 186 -21.12 16.35 -20.49
N ARG A 187 -21.55 15.08 -20.62
CA ARG A 187 -22.09 14.54 -21.87
C ARG A 187 -23.61 14.41 -21.87
N ASP A 188 -24.18 14.06 -20.72
CA ASP A 188 -25.58 13.66 -20.63
C ASP A 188 -26.44 14.66 -19.83
N GLY A 189 -25.87 15.80 -19.41
CA GLY A 189 -26.56 16.78 -18.58
C GLY A 189 -26.92 16.27 -17.17
N GLY A 190 -26.17 15.26 -16.70
CA GLY A 190 -26.38 14.65 -15.38
C GLY A 190 -26.07 15.58 -14.20
N PRO A 191 -26.30 15.14 -12.96
CA PRO A 191 -26.06 15.94 -11.76
C PRO A 191 -24.58 16.30 -11.61
N ALA A 192 -24.32 17.32 -10.79
CA ALA A 192 -22.97 17.75 -10.44
C ALA A 192 -22.12 16.56 -9.93
N PRO A 193 -20.85 16.42 -10.35
CA PRO A 193 -19.99 15.28 -10.00
C PRO A 193 -19.44 15.32 -8.57
N GLU A 194 -19.42 16.47 -7.91
CA GLU A 194 -18.82 16.70 -6.60
C GLU A 194 -19.42 15.83 -5.48
N PRO A 195 -20.76 15.70 -5.34
CA PRO A 195 -21.36 14.81 -4.34
C PRO A 195 -20.97 13.34 -4.57
N ALA A 196 -20.92 12.89 -5.83
CA ALA A 196 -20.54 11.52 -6.15
C ALA A 196 -19.08 11.22 -5.77
N ALA A 197 -18.18 12.21 -5.91
CA ALA A 197 -16.82 12.10 -5.43
C ALA A 197 -16.75 11.92 -3.91
N ILE A 198 -17.46 12.77 -3.15
CA ILE A 198 -17.50 12.72 -1.68
C ILE A 198 -18.07 11.39 -1.19
N ASP A 199 -19.16 10.91 -1.81
CA ASP A 199 -19.82 9.66 -1.41
C ASP A 199 -19.00 8.42 -1.73
N ALA A 200 -18.24 8.45 -2.83
CA ALA A 200 -17.33 7.37 -3.20
C ALA A 200 -16.08 7.29 -2.32
N ALA A 201 -15.78 8.31 -1.50
CA ALA A 201 -14.58 8.33 -0.67
C ALA A 201 -14.68 7.34 0.51
N PRO A 202 -13.73 6.40 0.67
CA PRO A 202 -13.76 5.45 1.76
C PRO A 202 -13.47 6.13 3.11
N ARG A 203 -14.41 6.01 4.06
CA ARG A 203 -14.31 6.63 5.40
C ARG A 203 -13.32 5.96 6.35
N PHE A 204 -12.86 4.74 6.03
CA PHE A 204 -11.87 3.94 6.78
C PHE A 204 -12.06 3.85 8.31
N ARG A 205 -13.28 4.01 8.85
CA ARG A 205 -13.53 4.14 10.30
C ARG A 205 -12.88 3.04 11.15
N THR A 206 -13.09 1.77 10.79
CA THR A 206 -12.49 0.61 11.49
C THR A 206 -10.97 0.58 11.36
N LYS A 207 -10.44 0.85 10.16
CA LYS A 207 -8.99 0.87 9.91
C LYS A 207 -8.30 2.02 10.66
N ARG A 208 -8.97 3.16 10.82
CA ARG A 208 -8.51 4.29 11.65
C ARG A 208 -8.50 3.95 13.14
N ALA A 209 -9.52 3.26 13.64
CA ALA A 209 -9.55 2.80 15.03
C ALA A 209 -8.43 1.79 15.32
N LEU A 210 -8.22 0.82 14.43
CA LEU A 210 -7.10 -0.13 14.53
C LEU A 210 -5.74 0.58 14.46
N ARG A 211 -5.61 1.58 13.58
CA ARG A 211 -4.38 2.38 13.48
C ARG A 211 -4.11 3.16 14.77
N TRP A 212 -5.12 3.80 15.34
CA TRP A 212 -5.03 4.50 16.62
C TRP A 212 -4.60 3.55 17.75
N ALA A 213 -5.16 2.35 17.79
CA ALA A 213 -4.81 1.34 18.79
C ALA A 213 -3.35 0.89 18.62
N TYR A 214 -2.92 0.61 17.39
CA TYR A 214 -1.53 0.27 17.10
C TYR A 214 -0.56 1.38 17.49
N ASP A 215 -0.90 2.65 17.22
CA ASP A 215 -0.06 3.81 17.53
C ASP A 215 0.10 4.07 19.05
N ARG A 216 -0.87 3.65 19.87
CA ARG A 216 -0.86 3.87 21.33
C ARG A 216 -0.49 2.64 22.17
N LEU A 217 -0.67 1.45 21.62
CA LEU A 217 -0.48 0.17 22.32
C LEU A 217 0.65 -0.65 21.71
N GLN A 218 1.62 -0.02 21.03
CA GLN A 218 2.69 -0.70 20.31
C GLN A 218 3.68 -1.40 21.28
N PHE A 219 3.35 -2.65 21.62
CA PHE A 219 4.20 -3.58 22.34
C PHE A 219 4.69 -4.66 21.37
N ASP A 220 6.00 -4.95 21.37
CA ASP A 220 6.59 -5.97 20.49
C ASP A 220 6.28 -7.41 20.98
N TRP A 221 6.19 -7.60 22.30
CA TRP A 221 6.04 -8.91 22.94
C TRP A 221 4.74 -9.68 22.64
N PRO A 222 3.54 -9.06 22.48
CA PRO A 222 2.32 -9.80 22.19
C PRO A 222 2.33 -10.38 20.77
N PHE A 223 3.01 -9.73 19.82
CA PHE A 223 3.14 -10.25 18.46
C PHE A 223 4.06 -11.47 18.41
N ASP A 224 5.16 -11.47 19.18
CA ASP A 224 6.02 -12.65 19.33
C ASP A 224 5.27 -13.81 20.01
N LEU A 225 4.44 -13.53 21.02
CA LEU A 225 3.73 -14.57 21.77
C LEU A 225 2.50 -15.13 21.01
N LEU A 226 1.81 -14.29 20.24
CA LEU A 226 0.51 -14.63 19.63
C LEU A 226 0.59 -14.88 18.12
N LEU A 227 1.76 -14.82 17.48
CA LEU A 227 1.93 -14.97 16.03
C LEU A 227 1.23 -16.21 15.47
N HIS A 228 1.28 -17.31 16.21
CA HIS A 228 0.70 -18.60 15.84
C HIS A 228 -0.70 -18.83 16.40
N SER A 229 -1.25 -17.87 17.13
CA SER A 229 -2.58 -17.98 17.72
C SER A 229 -3.69 -17.84 16.65
N PRO A 230 -4.76 -18.66 16.70
CA PRO A 230 -5.89 -18.56 15.80
C PRO A 230 -6.55 -17.17 15.74
N PRO A 231 -6.71 -16.41 16.86
CA PRO A 231 -7.31 -15.07 16.83
C PRO A 231 -6.47 -14.05 16.07
N LEU A 232 -5.13 -14.07 16.22
CA LEU A 232 -4.26 -13.14 15.52
C LEU A 232 -4.19 -13.47 14.02
N ARG A 233 -4.16 -14.77 13.67
CA ARG A 233 -4.27 -15.23 12.28
C ARG A 233 -5.57 -14.73 11.63
N TRP A 234 -6.70 -14.92 12.30
CA TRP A 234 -8.01 -14.44 11.84
C TRP A 234 -8.06 -12.92 11.67
N ALA A 235 -7.49 -12.16 12.62
CA ALA A 235 -7.42 -10.70 12.53
C ALA A 235 -6.55 -10.22 11.36
N ALA A 236 -5.39 -10.85 11.16
CA ALA A 236 -4.49 -10.54 10.05
C ALA A 236 -5.15 -10.88 8.69
N GLU A 237 -5.84 -12.01 8.59
CA GLU A 237 -6.62 -12.40 7.41
C GLU A 237 -7.70 -11.36 7.07
N ARG A 238 -8.42 -10.84 8.07
CA ARG A 238 -9.41 -9.76 7.87
C ARG A 238 -8.79 -8.44 7.43
N VAL A 239 -7.63 -8.09 7.97
CA VAL A 239 -6.96 -6.81 7.69
C VAL A 239 -6.36 -6.79 6.29
N TYR A 240 -5.71 -7.88 5.88
CA TYR A 240 -5.03 -7.98 4.59
C TYR A 240 -5.97 -8.42 3.47
N PHE A 241 -6.82 -9.42 3.71
CA PHE A 241 -7.65 -10.07 2.68
C PHE A 241 -9.12 -9.65 2.73
N HIS A 242 -9.50 -8.74 3.64
CA HIS A 242 -10.90 -8.28 3.84
C HIS A 242 -11.90 -9.44 4.03
N ALA A 243 -11.44 -10.60 4.52
CA ALA A 243 -12.25 -11.81 4.65
C ALA A 243 -13.45 -11.57 5.58
N GLY A 244 -14.67 -11.81 5.11
CA GLY A 244 -15.89 -11.69 5.91
C GLY A 244 -16.85 -10.57 5.52
N ARG A 245 -16.68 -9.92 4.36
CA ARG A 245 -17.80 -9.27 3.66
C ARG A 245 -18.23 -10.17 2.51
N ARG A 246 -19.14 -11.12 2.80
CA ARG A 246 -20.09 -11.62 1.81
C ARG A 246 -21.29 -10.68 1.81
#